data_AF-A0A9R1JEF7-F1
#
_entry.id   AF-A0A9R1JEF7-F1
#
_cell.length_a   1.000
_cell.length_b   1.000
_cell.length_c   1.000
_cell.angle_alpha   90.00
_cell.angle_beta   90.00
_cell.angle_gamma   90.00
#
_symmetry.space_group_name_H-M   'P 1'
#
loop_
_entity.id
_entity.type
_entity.pdbx_description
1 polymer ?
#
loop_
_entity_poly.entity_id
_entity_poly.type
_entity_poly.pdbx_seq_one_letter_code
_entity_poly.pdbx_strand_id
1 'polypeptide(L)' 'DNPLVDFVELPDTCQGLQYCNVLSGVIRGALEIVSMKTEVTWVRDMFRGDDAYEMRVKLTKQVPEEYPYKDDD' A
#
# COMPACT_ATOMS: atom_id res chain seq x y z
N ASP A 1 -2.60 1.65 16.17
CA ASP A 1 -2.04 0.31 16.39
C ASP A 1 -2.02 -0.53 15.14
N ASN A 2 -0.94 -1.27 14.96
CA ASN A 2 -0.72 -2.18 13.86
C ASN A 2 -0.53 -3.60 14.43
N PRO A 3 -1.54 -4.47 14.36
CA PRO A 3 -1.50 -5.79 15.03
C PRO A 3 -0.45 -6.73 14.44
N LEU A 4 0.06 -6.44 13.24
CA LEU A 4 1.10 -7.25 12.59
C LEU A 4 2.45 -7.12 13.28
N VAL A 5 2.64 -6.12 14.15
CA VAL A 5 3.93 -5.80 14.78
C VAL A 5 3.96 -6.03 16.28
N ASP A 6 2.83 -6.41 16.89
CA ASP A 6 2.66 -6.49 18.35
C ASP A 6 3.70 -7.35 19.08
N PHE A 7 4.29 -8.34 18.38
CA PHE A 7 5.30 -9.26 18.93
C PHE A 7 6.53 -9.39 18.04
N VAL A 8 6.80 -8.38 17.21
CA VAL A 8 7.89 -8.40 16.23
C VAL A 8 9.03 -7.52 16.70
N GLU A 9 10.22 -8.10 16.80
CA GLU A 9 11.49 -7.37 16.96
C GLU A 9 12.35 -7.60 15.71
N LEU A 10 12.80 -6.51 15.09
CA LEU A 10 13.68 -6.60 13.92
C LEU A 10 15.14 -6.68 14.37
N PRO A 11 15.93 -7.62 13.81
CA PRO A 11 17.36 -7.65 14.05
C PRO A 11 18.05 -6.45 13.40
N ASP A 12 19.21 -6.06 13.93
CA ASP A 12 19.99 -4.91 13.46
C ASP A 12 20.34 -4.97 11.97
N THR A 13 20.51 -6.19 11.43
CA THR A 13 20.77 -6.43 10.01
C THR A 13 19.60 -6.07 9.10
N CYS A 14 18.39 -5.92 9.66
CA CYS A 14 17.14 -5.71 8.94
C CYS A 14 16.49 -4.35 9.25
N GLN A 15 17.18 -3.39 9.86
CA GLN A 15 16.59 -2.07 10.19
C GLN A 15 16.08 -1.27 8.98
N GLY A 16 16.53 -1.59 7.77
CA GLY A 16 16.00 -1.01 6.54
C GLY A 16 14.71 -1.65 6.02
N LEU A 17 14.27 -2.79 6.58
CA LEU A 17 13.16 -3.58 6.07
C LEU A 17 11.82 -2.87 6.32
N GLN A 18 10.99 -2.77 5.28
CA GLN A 18 9.59 -2.38 5.43
C GLN A 18 8.77 -3.62 5.79
N TYR A 19 8.69 -3.93 7.09
CA TYR A 19 8.08 -5.18 7.57
C TYR A 19 6.63 -5.34 7.07
N CYS A 20 5.85 -4.26 7.12
CA CYS A 20 4.46 -4.25 6.70
C CYS A 20 4.23 -3.90 5.22
N ASN A 21 5.24 -4.02 4.34
CA ASN A 21 5.08 -3.63 2.93
C ASN A 21 4.01 -4.42 2.16
N VAL A 22 3.60 -5.57 2.69
CA VAL A 22 2.44 -6.31 2.18
C VAL A 22 1.17 -5.45 2.16
N LEU A 23 0.98 -4.56 3.16
CA LEU A 23 -0.16 -3.64 3.22
C LEU A 23 -0.16 -2.66 2.05
N SER A 24 1.01 -2.14 1.65
CA SER A 24 1.15 -1.30 0.46
C SER A 24 0.68 -2.04 -0.80
N GLY A 25 1.06 -3.31 -0.92
CA GLY A 25 0.67 -4.17 -2.04
C GLY A 25 -0.82 -4.45 -2.08
N VAL A 26 -1.42 -4.75 -0.92
CA VAL A 26 -2.86 -5.02 -0.79
C VAL A 26 -3.67 -3.79 -1.18
N ILE A 27 -3.32 -2.60 -0.66
CA ILE A 27 -4.02 -1.36 -1.00
C ILE A 27 -3.90 -1.06 -2.50
N ARG A 28 -2.69 -1.18 -3.06
CA ARG A 28 -2.47 -0.97 -4.49
C ARG A 28 -3.32 -1.92 -5.34
N GLY A 29 -3.31 -3.21 -5.02
CA GLY A 29 -4.07 -4.22 -5.76
C GLY A 29 -5.57 -4.02 -5.65
N ALA A 30 -6.08 -3.70 -4.45
CA ALA A 30 -7.49 -3.42 -4.23
C ALA A 30 -7.96 -2.19 -5.02
N LEU A 31 -7.17 -1.11 -5.03
CA LEU A 31 -7.49 0.11 -5.78
C LEU A 31 -7.36 -0.10 -7.30
N GLU A 32 -6.44 -0.95 -7.74
CA GLU A 32 -6.28 -1.30 -9.16
C GLU A 32 -7.49 -2.06 -9.71
N ILE A 33 -8.16 -2.90 -8.91
CA ILE A 33 -9.39 -3.62 -9.29
C ILE A 33 -10.56 -2.65 -9.55
N VAL A 34 -10.60 -1.52 -8.83
CA VAL A 34 -11.63 -0.47 -9.02
C VAL A 34 -11.15 0.63 -9.95
N SER A 35 -10.26 0.31 -10.88
CA SER A 35 -9.76 1.21 -11.92
C SER A 35 -9.07 2.47 -11.39
N MET A 36 -8.47 2.39 -10.20
CA MET A 36 -7.67 3.47 -9.60
C MET A 36 -6.20 3.09 -9.57
N LYS A 37 -5.39 3.72 -10.42
CA LYS A 37 -3.94 3.54 -10.36
C LYS A 37 -3.39 4.41 -9.24
N THR A 38 -2.91 3.80 -8.17
CA THR A 38 -2.36 4.50 -7.00
C THR A 38 -0.92 4.12 -6.71
N GLU A 39 -0.16 5.09 -6.23
CA GLU A 39 1.15 4.89 -5.63
C GLU A 39 0.98 4.85 -4.11
N VAL A 40 1.48 3.78 -3.47
CA VAL A 40 1.40 3.59 -2.02
C VAL A 40 2.80 3.48 -1.46
N THR A 41 3.18 4.41 -0.58
CA THR A 41 4.53 4.49 0.00
C THR A 41 4.47 4.67 1.51
N TRP A 42 5.42 4.04 2.22
CA TRP A 42 5.62 4.28 3.66
C TRP A 42 6.35 5.58 3.87
N VAL A 43 5.80 6.45 4.72
CA VAL A 43 6.39 7.74 5.10
C VAL A 43 7.03 7.65 6.48
N ARG A 44 6.37 6.98 7.43
CA ARG A 44 6.86 6.73 8.79
C ARG A 44 6.66 5.28 9.19
N ASP A 45 7.63 4.72 9.89
CA ASP A 45 7.63 3.35 10.39
C ASP A 45 8.31 3.30 11.77
N MET A 46 7.59 2.84 12.79
CA MET A 46 8.13 2.79 14.15
C MET A 46 9.36 1.88 14.27
N PHE A 47 9.52 0.89 13.38
CA PHE A 47 10.72 0.07 13.33
C PHE A 47 11.97 0.81 12.84
N ARG A 48 11.78 1.95 12.19
CA ARG A 48 12.86 2.85 11.77
C ARG A 48 13.12 3.96 12.80
N GLY A 49 12.43 3.92 13.93
CA GLY A 49 12.52 4.92 15.00
C GLY A 49 11.54 6.08 14.86
N ASP A 50 10.54 5.99 13.98
CA ASP A 50 9.48 6.99 13.91
C ASP A 50 8.47 6.86 15.06
N ASP A 51 7.66 7.90 15.26
CA ASP A 51 6.65 7.99 16.32
C ASP A 51 5.32 7.28 15.98
N ALA A 52 5.09 6.97 14.70
CA ALA A 52 3.87 6.34 14.23
C ALA A 52 4.10 5.59 12.91
N TYR A 53 3.18 4.69 12.58
CA TYR A 53 3.07 4.10 11.24
C TYR A 53 2.27 5.04 10.33
N GLU A 54 2.88 5.50 9.23
CA GLU A 54 2.22 6.35 8.23
C GLU A 54 2.47 5.84 6.81
N MET A 55 1.37 5.70 6.06
CA MET A 55 1.39 5.41 4.63
C MET A 55 0.77 6.56 3.85
N ARG A 56 1.41 6.92 2.74
CA ARG A 56 0.89 7.85 1.75
C ARG A 56 0.32 7.09 0.58
N VAL A 57 -0.94 7.36 0.28
CA VAL A 57 -1.63 6.88 -0.92
C VAL A 57 -1.84 8.06 -1.86
N LYS A 58 -1.28 7.98 -3.07
CA LYS A 58 -1.41 9.00 -4.10
C LYS A 58 -2.13 8.42 -5.30
N LEU A 59 -3.28 9.00 -5.65
CA LEU A 59 -3.95 8.70 -6.92
C LEU A 59 -3.10 9.23 -8.08
N THR A 60 -2.67 8.34 -8.97
CA THR A 60 -1.85 8.71 -10.14
C THR A 60 -2.69 8.87 -11.40
N LYS A 61 -3.66 7.98 -11.59
CA LYS A 61 -4.56 7.99 -12.74
C LYS A 61 -5.84 7.26 -12.40
N GLN A 62 -6.97 7.78 -12.89
CA GLN A 62 -8.22 7.05 -12.96
C GLN A 62 -8.29 6.39 -14.33
N VAL A 63 -8.44 5.07 -14.35
CA VAL A 63 -8.57 4.29 -15.58
C VAL A 63 -10.07 4.28 -15.93
N PRO A 64 -10.47 4.69 -17.14
CA PRO A 64 -11.84 4.49 -17.57
C PRO A 64 -12.11 2.99 -17.69
N GLU A 65 -13.23 2.52 -17.17
CA GLU A 65 -13.70 1.17 -17.46
C GLU A 65 -14.06 1.09 -18.94
N GLU A 66 -13.33 0.29 -19.72
CA GLU A 66 -13.79 -0.11 -21.04
C GLU A 66 -14.86 -1.18 -20.86
N TYR A 67 -16.12 -0.79 -21.06
CA TYR A 67 -17.22 -1.76 -21.13
C TYR A 67 -17.06 -2.59 -22.41
N PRO A 68 -16.94 -3.93 -22.32
CA PRO A 68 -16.67 -4.79 -23.47
C PRO A 68 -17.87 -4.90 -24.42
N TYR A 69 -19.05 -4.46 -23.98
CA TYR A 69 -20.24 -4.42 -24.81
C TYR A 69 -20.34 -3.04 -25.46
N LYS A 70 -19.97 -2.98 -26.75
CA LYS A 70 -20.63 -2.02 -27.63
C LYS A 70 -22.04 -2.56 -27.81
N ASP A 71 -23.05 -1.75 -27.53
CA ASP A 71 -24.40 -2.05 -28.02
C ASP A 71 -24.29 -2.08 -29.55
N ASP A 72 -24.19 -3.29 -30.10
CA ASP A 72 -24.22 -3.55 -31.54
C ASP A 72 -25.67 -3.34 -32.00
N ASP A 73 -26.00 -2.09 -32.36
CA ASP A 73 -27.17 -1.73 -33.18
C ASP A 73 -26.85 -1.83 -34.69
#